data_AF-A0A1G4EKK4-F1
#
_entry.id   AF-A0A1G4EKK4-F1
#
_cell.length_a   1.000
_cell.length_b   1.000
_cell.length_c   1.000
_cell.angle_alpha   90.00
_cell.angle_beta   90.00
_cell.angle_gamma   90.00
#
_symmetry.space_group_name_H-M   'P 1'
#
loop_
_entity.id
_entity.type
_entity.pdbx_description
1 polymer ?
#
loop_
_entity_poly.entity_id
_entity_poly.type
_entity_poly.pdbx_seq_one_letter_code
_entity_poly.pdbx_strand_id
1 'polypeptide(L)'
;MNSYEAIDNQSTLFLSIVDTLDWKDEEAHVLHLHEAINQYRAYVEEKKIDRIKPALETRTRHVIQVFAQYECSEYGNDFYELIKDLLQDIGLELKINIKLDF
;
A
#
# COMPACT_ATOMS: atom_id res chain seq x y z
N MET A 1 -10.18 31.79 27.36
CA MET A 1 -9.44 30.52 27.38
C MET A 1 -9.66 29.90 26.01
N ASN A 2 -8.64 29.93 25.15
CA ASN A 2 -8.81 29.59 23.74
C ASN A 2 -8.51 28.11 23.56
N SER A 3 -9.56 27.31 23.33
CA SER A 3 -9.45 25.92 22.92
C SER A 3 -9.00 25.86 21.45
N TYR A 4 -7.69 25.76 21.24
CA TYR A 4 -7.15 25.38 19.93
C TYR A 4 -7.38 23.89 19.73
N GLU A 5 -8.49 23.54 19.08
CA GLU A 5 -8.67 22.18 18.55
C GLU A 5 -7.57 21.92 17.52
N ALA A 6 -6.74 20.92 17.78
CA ALA A 6 -5.72 20.50 16.84
C ALA A 6 -6.41 19.79 15.67
N ILE A 7 -6.62 20.51 14.56
CA ILE A 7 -7.12 19.93 13.31
C ILE A 7 -6.11 18.88 12.85
N ASP A 8 -6.43 17.60 13.04
CA ASP A 8 -5.60 16.46 12.64
C ASP A 8 -5.69 16.25 11.13
N ASN A 9 -5.03 17.15 10.41
CA ASN A 9 -5.09 17.26 8.95
C ASN A 9 -4.18 16.22 8.28
N GLN A 10 -4.35 14.94 8.62
CA GLN A 10 -3.66 13.83 7.97
C GLN A 10 -4.28 13.55 6.60
N SER A 11 -3.54 13.87 5.55
CA SER A 11 -3.87 13.43 4.20
C SER A 11 -3.55 11.94 4.05
N THR A 12 -4.36 11.21 3.28
CA THR A 12 -4.03 9.84 2.87
C THR A 12 -3.73 9.82 1.38
N LEU A 13 -2.53 9.34 1.01
CA LEU A 13 -2.15 9.06 -0.37
C LEU A 13 -2.42 7.59 -0.66
N PHE A 14 -3.32 7.33 -1.62
CA PHE A 14 -3.64 5.99 -2.09
C PHE A 14 -2.87 5.67 -3.37
N LEU A 15 -2.13 4.56 -3.38
CA LEU A 15 -1.39 4.03 -4.53
C LEU A 15 -2.08 2.73 -4.96
N SER A 16 -2.61 2.69 -6.19
CA SER A 16 -3.61 1.68 -6.58
C SER A 16 -3.05 0.66 -7.56
N ILE A 17 -3.04 -0.60 -7.16
CA ILE A 17 -2.78 -1.76 -8.04
C ILE A 17 -4.14 -2.33 -8.45
N VAL A 18 -4.33 -2.60 -9.74
CA VAL A 18 -5.46 -3.38 -10.24
C VAL A 18 -4.91 -4.74 -10.66
N ASP A 19 -5.35 -5.79 -10.00
CA ASP A 19 -4.87 -7.15 -10.18
C ASP A 19 -5.93 -7.97 -10.93
N THR A 20 -5.61 -8.32 -12.18
CA THR A 20 -6.50 -9.04 -13.10
C THR A 20 -5.97 -10.44 -13.45
N LEU A 21 -4.99 -10.95 -12.69
CA LEU A 21 -4.46 -12.31 -12.86
C LEU A 21 -5.21 -13.29 -11.96
N ASP A 22 -5.26 -14.56 -12.37
CA ASP A 22 -5.80 -15.64 -11.54
C ASP A 22 -4.71 -16.56 -11.02
N TRP A 23 -4.96 -17.13 -9.83
CA TRP A 23 -4.00 -17.89 -9.02
C TRP A 23 -3.72 -19.30 -9.55
N LYS A 24 -3.60 -19.48 -10.88
CA LYS A 24 -3.15 -20.75 -11.50
C LYS A 24 -1.63 -20.89 -11.59
N ASP A 25 -0.91 -19.77 -11.59
CA ASP A 25 0.56 -19.70 -11.53
C ASP A 25 0.94 -18.78 -10.37
N GLU A 26 0.89 -19.34 -9.17
CA GLU A 26 0.96 -18.59 -7.92
C GLU A 26 2.33 -17.91 -7.74
N GLU A 27 3.42 -18.54 -8.19
CA GLU A 27 4.77 -17.97 -8.15
C GLU A 27 4.89 -16.76 -9.09
N ALA A 28 4.40 -16.87 -10.33
CA ALA A 28 4.44 -15.75 -11.29
C ALA A 28 3.52 -14.60 -10.87
N HIS A 29 2.36 -14.90 -10.29
CA HIS A 29 1.41 -13.90 -9.78
C HIS A 29 1.99 -13.14 -8.57
N VAL A 30 2.57 -13.85 -7.61
CA VAL A 30 3.28 -13.25 -6.47
C VAL A 30 4.45 -12.38 -6.92
N LEU A 31 5.25 -12.84 -7.89
CA LEU A 31 6.34 -12.04 -8.44
C LEU A 31 5.84 -10.73 -9.04
N HIS A 32 4.75 -10.76 -9.83
CA HIS A 32 4.16 -9.57 -10.44
C HIS A 32 3.63 -8.57 -9.39
N LEU A 33 2.92 -9.05 -8.37
CA LEU A 33 2.45 -8.23 -7.25
C LEU A 33 3.61 -7.64 -6.45
N HIS A 34 4.66 -8.43 -6.18
CA HIS A 34 5.86 -8.01 -5.47
C HIS A 34 6.62 -6.90 -6.23
N GLU A 35 6.73 -6.99 -7.55
CA GLU A 35 7.32 -5.93 -8.39
C GLU A 35 6.51 -4.63 -8.31
N ALA A 36 5.19 -4.70 -8.50
CA ALA A 36 4.31 -3.54 -8.45
C ALA A 36 4.31 -2.85 -7.07
N ILE A 37 4.30 -3.63 -5.98
CA ILE A 37 4.38 -3.11 -4.60
C ILE A 37 5.74 -2.46 -4.34
N ASN A 38 6.84 -3.04 -4.82
CA ASN A 38 8.17 -2.45 -4.62
C ASN A 38 8.37 -1.13 -5.39
N GLN A 39 7.73 -0.93 -6.54
CA GLN A 39 7.76 0.36 -7.24
C GLN A 39 7.14 1.48 -6.38
N TYR A 40 6.00 1.20 -5.73
CA TYR A 40 5.35 2.17 -4.82
C TYR A 40 6.11 2.37 -3.50
N ARG A 41 6.70 1.31 -2.94
CA ARG A 41 7.63 1.42 -1.81
C ARG A 41 8.82 2.33 -2.16
N ALA A 42 9.49 2.11 -3.29
CA ALA A 42 10.65 2.88 -3.73
C ALA A 42 10.29 4.37 -3.94
N TYR A 43 9.12 4.66 -4.52
CA TYR A 43 8.61 6.04 -4.65
C TYR A 43 8.46 6.74 -3.29
N VAL A 44 7.92 6.06 -2.27
CA VAL A 44 7.77 6.64 -0.93
C VAL A 44 9.12 6.75 -0.18
N GLU A 45 10.05 5.82 -0.41
CA GLU A 45 11.43 5.91 0.09
C GLU A 45 12.18 7.10 -0.54
N GLU A 46 12.10 7.30 -1.86
CA GLU A 46 12.68 8.45 -2.57
C GLU A 46 12.11 9.78 -2.04
N LYS A 47 10.77 9.89 -1.91
CA LYS A 47 10.12 11.12 -1.41
C LYS A 47 10.50 11.45 0.05
N LYS A 48 10.82 10.44 0.87
CA LYS A 48 11.38 10.67 2.22
C LYS A 48 12.81 11.24 2.21
N ILE A 49 13.58 11.04 1.14
CA ILE A 49 14.96 11.54 0.98
C ILE A 49 14.98 12.98 0.43
N ASP A 50 14.06 13.30 -0.49
CA ASP A 50 13.91 14.57 -1.24
C ASP A 50 13.58 15.84 -0.39
N ARG A 51 13.69 15.77 0.94
CA ARG A 51 12.90 16.61 1.86
C ARG A 51 13.42 18.03 2.09
N ILE A 52 12.94 18.96 1.25
CA ILE A 52 13.02 20.41 1.48
C ILE A 52 11.93 20.92 2.47
N LYS A 53 10.87 20.16 2.79
CA LYS A 53 9.81 20.57 3.75
C LYS A 53 9.33 19.44 4.70
N PRO A 54 9.98 19.22 5.85
CA PRO A 54 9.64 18.13 6.79
C PRO A 54 8.22 18.16 7.39
N ALA A 55 7.58 19.34 7.47
CA ALA A 55 6.39 19.56 8.30
C ALA A 55 5.05 19.11 7.70
N LEU A 56 4.98 18.83 6.39
CA LEU A 56 3.76 18.31 5.73
C LEU A 56 3.80 16.78 5.59
N GLU A 57 4.88 16.23 5.05
CA GLU A 57 4.95 14.79 4.74
C GLU A 57 5.07 13.88 5.98
N THR A 58 5.28 14.45 7.16
CA THR A 58 5.17 13.75 8.45
C THR A 58 3.72 13.51 8.87
N ARG A 59 2.74 13.98 8.09
CA ARG A 59 1.30 13.78 8.30
C ARG A 59 0.59 13.04 7.16
N THR A 60 1.31 12.66 6.10
CA THR A 60 0.72 11.90 4.98
C THR A 60 0.75 10.40 5.29
N ARG A 61 -0.42 9.78 5.49
CA ARG A 61 -0.56 8.31 5.53
C ARG A 61 -0.42 7.76 4.11
N HIS A 62 0.38 6.73 3.92
CA HIS A 62 0.60 6.10 2.62
C HIS A 62 -0.05 4.73 2.60
N VAL A 63 -0.99 4.51 1.67
CA VAL A 63 -1.75 3.26 1.55
C VAL A 63 -1.57 2.71 0.14
N ILE A 64 -0.97 1.53 0.01
CA ILE A 64 -1.07 0.72 -1.21
C ILE A 64 -2.39 -0.05 -1.13
N GLN A 65 -3.20 0.03 -2.18
CA GLN A 65 -4.45 -0.71 -2.30
C GLN A 65 -4.44 -1.58 -3.55
N VAL A 66 -4.58 -2.89 -3.37
CA VAL A 66 -4.78 -3.87 -4.44
C VAL A 66 -6.28 -4.05 -4.63
N PHE A 67 -6.74 -4.00 -5.88
CA PHE A 67 -8.08 -4.38 -6.31
C PHE A 67 -7.99 -5.70 -7.08
N ALA A 68 -8.22 -6.81 -6.39
CA ALA A 68 -8.12 -8.15 -6.94
C ALA A 68 -9.43 -8.55 -7.64
N GLN A 69 -9.34 -8.99 -8.89
CA GLN A 69 -10.46 -9.52 -9.67
C GLN A 69 -10.86 -10.95 -9.25
N TYR A 70 -9.93 -11.72 -8.68
CA TYR A 70 -10.11 -13.11 -8.29
C TYR A 70 -9.91 -13.29 -6.78
N GLU A 71 -10.55 -14.31 -6.21
CA GLU A 71 -10.30 -14.72 -4.82
C GLU A 71 -8.86 -15.23 -4.66
N CYS A 72 -8.25 -14.91 -3.53
CA CYS A 72 -6.83 -15.17 -3.27
C CYS A 72 -6.58 -16.58 -2.73
N SER A 73 -5.57 -17.28 -3.26
CA SER A 73 -5.18 -18.61 -2.80
C SER A 73 -4.51 -18.59 -1.42
N GLU A 74 -4.33 -19.75 -0.79
CA GLU A 74 -3.62 -19.88 0.49
C GLU A 74 -2.20 -19.29 0.42
N TYR A 75 -1.44 -19.63 -0.63
CA TYR A 75 -0.11 -19.07 -0.92
C TYR A 75 -0.13 -17.55 -1.12
N GLY A 76 -1.15 -17.03 -1.82
CA GLY A 76 -1.32 -15.59 -2.01
C GLY A 76 -1.64 -14.84 -0.72
N ASN A 77 -2.40 -15.44 0.19
CA ASN A 77 -2.70 -14.87 1.50
C ASN A 77 -1.46 -14.84 2.39
N ASP A 78 -0.66 -15.91 2.42
CA ASP A 78 0.64 -15.94 3.12
C ASP A 78 1.58 -14.84 2.61
N PHE A 79 1.67 -14.67 1.29
CA PHE A 79 2.39 -13.55 0.68
C PHE A 79 1.86 -12.19 1.14
N TYR A 80 0.54 -12.00 1.16
CA TYR A 80 -0.06 -10.73 1.58
C TYR A 80 0.17 -10.40 3.06
N GLU A 81 0.21 -11.37 3.98
CA GLU A 81 0.60 -11.10 5.36
C GLU A 81 2.08 -10.70 5.48
N LEU A 82 2.99 -11.45 4.83
CA LEU A 82 4.43 -11.15 4.83
C LEU A 82 4.74 -9.74 4.29
N ILE A 83 4.00 -9.27 3.28
CA ILE A 83 4.18 -7.93 2.71
C ILE A 83 3.52 -6.83 3.57
N LYS A 84 2.43 -7.11 4.31
CA LYS A 84 1.88 -6.14 5.28
C LYS A 84 2.89 -5.79 6.34
N ASP A 85 3.52 -6.80 6.96
CA ASP A 85 4.55 -6.60 7.99
C ASP A 85 5.73 -5.77 7.45
N LEU A 86 6.26 -6.16 6.28
CA LEU A 86 7.37 -5.46 5.62
C LEU A 86 7.07 -3.99 5.30
N LEU A 87 5.83 -3.68 4.89
CA LEU A 87 5.41 -2.31 4.58
C LEU A 87 5.13 -1.49 5.85
N GLN A 88 4.60 -2.13 6.90
CA GLN A 88 4.27 -1.47 8.16
C GLN A 88 5.53 -0.90 8.86
N ASP A 89 6.65 -1.64 8.83
CA ASP A 89 7.94 -1.18 9.37
C ASP A 89 8.45 0.13 8.74
N ILE A 90 8.08 0.39 7.47
CA ILE A 90 8.41 1.63 6.76
C ILE A 90 7.25 2.63 6.69
N GLY A 91 6.14 2.38 7.39
CA GLY A 91 4.99 3.29 7.47
C GLY A 91 4.17 3.36 6.18
N LEU A 92 4.15 2.29 5.38
CA LEU A 92 3.15 2.06 4.34
C LEU A 92 2.13 1.02 4.83
N GLU A 93 0.88 1.18 4.43
CA GLU A 93 -0.21 0.26 4.75
C GLU A 93 -0.66 -0.46 3.48
N LEU A 94 -0.88 -1.78 3.55
CA LEU A 94 -1.43 -2.56 2.44
C LEU A 94 -2.90 -2.90 2.69
N LYS A 95 -3.75 -2.65 1.68
CA LYS A 95 -5.14 -3.12 1.64
C LYS A 95 -5.37 -4.00 0.42
N ILE A 96 -6.00 -5.14 0.62
CA ILE A 96 -6.47 -6.01 -0.44
C ILE A 96 -7.99 -5.89 -0.48
N ASN A 97 -8.54 -5.57 -1.66
CA ASN A 97 -9.96 -5.37 -1.89
C ASN A 97 -10.38 -6.34 -3.00
N ILE A 98 -11.12 -7.39 -2.67
CA ILE A 98 -11.68 -8.31 -3.68
C ILE A 98 -12.87 -7.61 -4.34
N LYS A 99 -12.88 -7.57 -5.68
CA LYS A 99 -13.83 -6.75 -6.45
C LYS A 99 -15.11 -7.50 -6.81
N LEU A 100 -16.16 -7.26 -6.04
CA LEU A 100 -17.53 -7.58 -6.41
C LEU A 100 -18.04 -6.60 -7.50
N ASP A 101 -17.99 -7.03 -8.75
CA ASP A 101 -18.65 -6.51 -9.96
C ASP A 101 -18.44 -5.01 -10.35
N PHE A 102 -18.74 -4.68 -11.62
CA PHE A 102 -18.31 -3.43 -12.28
C PHE A 102 -19.26 -2.91 -13.37
#